data_AF-A0A8H8TYY1-F1
#
_entry.id   AF-A0A8H8TYY1-F1
#
_cell.length_a   1.000
_cell.length_b   1.000
_cell.length_c   1.000
_cell.angle_alpha   90.00
_cell.angle_beta   90.00
_cell.angle_gamma   90.00
#
_symmetry.space_group_name_H-M   'P 1'
#
loop_
_entity.id
_entity.type
_entity.pdbx_description
1 polymer ?
#
loop_
_entity_poly.entity_id
_entity_poly.type
_entity_poly.pdbx_seq_one_letter_code
_entity_poly.pdbx_strand_id
1 'polypeptide(L)'
;MSFLEGLLNKGKAKLKELSDSHPPSQSYPGNQSHQGYNQPPQGYNQQPQYYAPQSQYQNYPPQQQFSPPPPEYNNLPPPPIPSSTRPGSTSTPPIPSSTRPTPTPSQSAPYWQPTFNPSIPISQLFQQETGAHGWGNNEVQNYTADAHNCFFTPNNQLVLRGIVSSNKHTSARLVSHQKLGRQRGCLSATLKAPCAAGIWPAFWLLPAAPFAWPNDGEIDIFESWNGDCVNHSCLHWGHYNGEDWNKHRVWETPIFDMPHREVRVALAWAQDEDRDGAGGKLVWYLDGMAVMKAPISEGMRRLSDWKVIINVAMGGNVCGGRLPVDGTYDFVVRDLAFYDAPVGGWDGFERDFLNTREGKTM
;
A
#
# COMPACT_ATOMS: atom_id res chain seq x y z
N MET A 1 -46.92 -6.32 41.96
CA MET A 1 -45.92 -7.29 42.49
C MET A 1 -46.34 -8.71 42.12
N SER A 2 -46.31 -9.07 40.83
CA SER A 2 -46.57 -10.45 40.34
C SER A 2 -46.37 -10.50 38.81
N PHE A 3 -45.12 -10.43 38.36
CA PHE A 3 -44.72 -10.84 36.99
C PHE A 3 -43.21 -11.05 36.86
N LEU A 4 -42.38 -10.41 37.71
CA LEU A 4 -40.93 -10.57 37.69
C LEU A 4 -40.39 -11.84 38.39
N GLU A 5 -41.12 -12.45 39.33
CA GLU A 5 -40.64 -13.68 40.01
C GLU A 5 -40.82 -14.95 39.16
N GLY A 6 -41.71 -14.94 38.16
CA GLY A 6 -41.94 -16.09 37.28
C GLY A 6 -40.84 -16.32 36.22
N LEU A 7 -40.12 -15.27 35.83
CA LEU A 7 -39.06 -15.34 34.80
C LEU A 7 -37.70 -15.74 35.40
N LEU A 8 -37.44 -15.44 36.68
CA LEU A 8 -36.21 -15.82 37.37
C LEU A 8 -36.14 -17.32 37.75
N ASN A 9 -37.27 -18.00 37.89
CA ASN A 9 -37.30 -19.43 38.21
C ASN A 9 -37.22 -20.37 36.98
N LYS A 10 -37.48 -19.87 35.76
CA LYS A 10 -37.25 -20.66 34.52
C LYS A 10 -35.80 -20.61 34.00
N GLY A 11 -35.00 -19.64 34.46
CA GLY A 11 -33.57 -19.55 34.13
C GLY A 11 -32.66 -20.45 34.97
N LYS A 12 -33.06 -20.82 36.19
CA LYS A 12 -32.24 -21.64 37.10
C LYS A 12 -32.45 -23.16 36.95
N ALA A 13 -33.49 -23.59 36.26
CA ALA A 13 -33.73 -25.02 35.98
C ALA A 13 -32.95 -25.54 34.75
N LYS A 14 -32.39 -24.65 33.91
CA LYS A 14 -31.64 -25.05 32.70
C LYS A 14 -30.12 -25.05 32.86
N LEU A 15 -29.63 -24.72 34.06
CA LEU A 15 -28.20 -24.69 34.42
C LEU A 15 -27.76 -25.88 35.30
N LYS A 16 -28.65 -26.85 35.55
CA LYS A 16 -28.34 -28.09 36.31
C LYS A 16 -28.35 -29.36 35.45
N GLU A 17 -28.60 -29.25 34.14
CA GLU A 17 -28.53 -30.36 33.17
C GLU A 17 -27.30 -30.31 32.25
N LEU A 18 -26.39 -29.36 32.46
CA LEU A 18 -25.15 -29.22 31.67
C LEU A 18 -23.86 -29.49 32.48
N SER A 19 -23.97 -29.98 33.73
CA SER A 19 -22.80 -30.27 34.58
C SER A 19 -22.58 -31.75 34.91
N ASP A 20 -23.45 -32.68 34.50
CA ASP A 20 -23.29 -34.10 34.84
C ASP A 20 -23.51 -35.01 33.62
N SER A 21 -22.45 -35.25 32.83
CA SER A 21 -22.30 -36.48 32.03
C SER A 21 -20.87 -36.65 31.50
N HIS A 22 -20.08 -37.46 32.22
CA HIS A 22 -18.90 -38.16 31.68
C HIS A 22 -19.35 -39.50 31.06
N PRO A 23 -18.83 -39.93 29.89
CA PRO A 23 -18.92 -41.31 29.45
C PRO A 23 -17.74 -42.16 29.95
N PRO A 24 -17.90 -43.48 30.12
CA PRO A 24 -16.92 -44.34 30.78
C PRO A 24 -15.78 -44.80 29.86
N SER A 25 -14.61 -44.99 30.47
CA SER A 25 -13.39 -45.55 29.90
C SER A 25 -13.48 -47.07 29.72
N GLN A 26 -13.09 -47.58 28.55
CA GLN A 26 -12.70 -48.97 28.34
C GLN A 26 -11.26 -49.04 27.83
N SER A 27 -10.45 -49.79 28.57
CA SER A 27 -9.05 -50.14 28.36
C SER A 27 -8.89 -51.43 27.55
N TYR A 28 -7.81 -51.58 26.76
CA TYR A 28 -7.07 -52.84 26.53
C TYR A 28 -5.73 -52.56 25.79
N PRO A 29 -4.74 -53.49 25.77
CA PRO A 29 -3.46 -53.31 26.44
C PRO A 29 -2.26 -53.05 25.49
N GLY A 30 -1.10 -52.77 26.09
CA GLY A 30 0.11 -52.27 25.42
C GLY A 30 1.13 -53.31 24.94
N ASN A 31 2.19 -52.79 24.30
CA ASN A 31 3.61 -53.15 24.45
C ASN A 31 4.44 -52.22 23.54
N GLN A 32 5.34 -51.41 24.10
CA GLN A 32 6.79 -51.60 24.19
C GLN A 32 7.60 -51.42 22.89
N SER A 33 8.53 -50.47 23.01
CA SER A 33 9.74 -50.14 22.26
C SER A 33 10.45 -51.25 21.47
N HIS A 34 10.99 -50.91 20.29
CA HIS A 34 12.38 -51.24 19.92
C HIS A 34 12.94 -50.39 18.76
N GLN A 35 14.25 -50.11 18.87
CA GLN A 35 15.15 -49.53 17.87
C GLN A 35 15.32 -50.44 16.63
N GLY A 36 15.65 -49.86 15.47
CA GLY A 36 16.20 -50.61 14.33
C GLY A 36 16.31 -49.80 13.04
N TYR A 37 17.53 -49.73 12.49
CA TYR A 37 17.93 -49.14 11.20
C TYR A 37 17.26 -49.81 9.99
N ASN A 38 16.85 -49.04 8.95
CA ASN A 38 17.33 -49.19 7.56
C ASN A 38 16.68 -48.22 6.54
N GLN A 39 17.44 -47.96 5.48
CA GLN A 39 17.26 -47.08 4.30
C GLN A 39 16.02 -47.35 3.41
N PRO A 40 15.66 -46.44 2.47
CA PRO A 40 14.32 -46.33 1.88
C PRO A 40 14.15 -47.09 0.55
N PRO A 41 12.91 -47.35 0.10
CA PRO A 41 12.63 -47.65 -1.30
C PRO A 41 12.14 -46.42 -2.09
N GLN A 42 12.51 -46.44 -3.36
CA GLN A 42 12.26 -45.46 -4.40
C GLN A 42 10.77 -45.38 -4.82
N GLY A 43 10.37 -44.16 -5.19
CA GLY A 43 9.54 -43.84 -6.36
C GLY A 43 8.11 -44.37 -6.40
N TYR A 44 7.13 -43.46 -6.41
CA TYR A 44 6.22 -43.25 -7.56
C TYR A 44 5.46 -41.95 -7.33
N ASN A 45 5.70 -40.99 -8.22
CA ASN A 45 5.05 -39.69 -8.29
C ASN A 45 3.66 -39.88 -8.91
N GLN A 46 2.59 -39.43 -8.25
CA GLN A 46 1.30 -39.16 -8.90
C GLN A 46 0.85 -37.75 -8.53
N GLN A 47 0.96 -36.83 -9.50
CA GLN A 47 0.32 -35.52 -9.49
C GLN A 47 -1.13 -35.65 -9.95
N PRO A 48 -2.11 -34.96 -9.34
CA PRO A 48 -3.44 -34.83 -9.92
C PRO A 48 -3.42 -33.84 -11.09
N GLN A 49 -3.91 -34.29 -12.24
CA GLN A 49 -4.21 -33.43 -13.39
C GLN A 49 -5.43 -32.55 -13.09
N TYR A 50 -5.28 -31.24 -13.21
CA TYR A 50 -6.40 -30.31 -13.32
C TYR A 50 -6.65 -29.94 -14.78
N TYR A 51 -7.87 -30.20 -15.23
CA TYR A 51 -8.39 -29.85 -16.55
C TYR A 51 -8.53 -28.33 -16.69
N ALA A 52 -7.94 -27.77 -17.74
CA ALA A 52 -8.19 -26.39 -18.18
C ALA A 52 -9.44 -26.36 -19.08
N PRO A 53 -10.42 -25.46 -18.87
CA PRO A 53 -11.50 -25.28 -19.82
C PRO A 53 -11.06 -24.46 -21.04
N GLN A 54 -11.47 -24.94 -22.22
CA GLN A 54 -11.19 -24.40 -23.54
C GLN A 54 -11.75 -22.98 -23.73
N SER A 55 -10.91 -22.10 -24.26
CA SER A 55 -11.26 -20.76 -24.73
C SER A 55 -12.17 -20.83 -25.97
N GLN A 56 -13.41 -20.36 -25.83
CA GLN A 56 -14.28 -20.06 -26.96
C GLN A 56 -13.94 -18.68 -27.53
N TYR A 57 -13.63 -18.67 -28.82
CA TYR A 57 -13.41 -17.47 -29.63
C TYR A 57 -14.66 -16.58 -29.63
N GLN A 58 -14.54 -15.35 -29.13
CA GLN A 58 -15.50 -14.28 -29.39
C GLN A 58 -14.92 -13.28 -30.40
N ASN A 59 -15.66 -13.10 -31.49
CA ASN A 59 -15.41 -12.19 -32.59
C ASN A 59 -15.39 -10.72 -32.11
N TYR A 60 -14.36 -9.98 -32.52
CA TYR A 60 -14.34 -8.51 -32.46
C TYR A 60 -15.10 -7.92 -33.66
N PRO A 61 -15.94 -6.89 -33.48
CA PRO A 61 -16.54 -6.15 -34.60
C PRO A 61 -15.52 -5.21 -35.28
N PRO A 62 -15.75 -4.82 -36.56
CA PRO A 62 -14.73 -4.24 -37.42
C PRO A 62 -14.36 -2.78 -37.10
N GLN A 63 -13.11 -2.46 -37.43
CA GLN A 63 -12.43 -1.18 -37.33
C GLN A 63 -13.23 -0.02 -37.98
N GLN A 64 -13.45 1.07 -37.24
CA GLN A 64 -13.89 2.34 -37.80
C GLN A 64 -12.71 3.10 -38.40
N GLN A 65 -12.92 3.60 -39.62
CA GLN A 65 -11.98 4.35 -40.44
C GLN A 65 -11.42 5.60 -39.72
N PHE A 66 -10.11 5.78 -39.85
CA PHE A 66 -9.40 7.02 -39.55
C PHE A 66 -9.95 8.19 -40.37
N SER A 67 -10.32 9.27 -39.70
CA SER A 67 -10.54 10.58 -40.32
C SER A 67 -9.20 11.32 -40.51
N PRO A 68 -9.03 12.11 -41.59
CA PRO A 68 -7.79 12.81 -41.87
C PRO A 68 -7.55 14.00 -40.91
N PRO A 69 -6.28 14.44 -40.72
CA PRO A 69 -5.94 15.51 -39.80
C PRO A 69 -6.44 16.88 -40.29
N PRO A 70 -6.72 17.84 -39.37
CA PRO A 70 -7.16 19.18 -39.73
C PRO A 70 -6.00 20.01 -40.34
N PRO A 71 -6.29 20.99 -41.22
CA PRO A 71 -5.28 21.79 -41.89
C PRO A 71 -4.62 22.82 -40.97
N GLU A 72 -3.33 23.08 -41.24
CA GLU A 72 -2.48 24.09 -40.62
C GLU A 72 -3.05 25.51 -40.79
N TYR A 73 -3.15 26.25 -39.68
CA TYR A 73 -3.51 27.67 -39.72
C TYR A 73 -2.27 28.53 -40.02
N ASN A 74 -2.30 29.16 -41.19
CA ASN A 74 -1.38 30.20 -41.60
C ASN A 74 -1.41 31.42 -40.66
N ASN A 75 -0.21 31.94 -40.39
CA ASN A 75 0.07 33.22 -39.71
C ASN A 75 -0.73 34.39 -40.29
N LEU A 76 -1.51 35.07 -39.45
CA LEU A 76 -2.02 36.43 -39.70
C LEU A 76 -1.48 37.38 -38.61
N PRO A 77 -1.03 38.60 -38.98
CA PRO A 77 -0.54 39.57 -38.00
C PRO A 77 -1.69 40.21 -37.21
N PRO A 78 -1.45 40.65 -35.96
CA PRO A 78 -2.49 41.26 -35.13
C PRO A 78 -2.90 42.65 -35.65
N PRO A 79 -4.16 43.08 -35.41
CA PRO A 79 -4.68 44.36 -35.88
C PRO A 79 -4.10 45.57 -35.10
N PRO A 80 -4.12 46.78 -35.68
CA PRO A 80 -3.50 47.96 -35.09
C PRO A 80 -4.28 48.54 -33.90
N ILE A 81 -3.55 49.06 -32.92
CA ILE A 81 -4.07 49.73 -31.72
C ILE A 81 -4.52 51.16 -32.07
N PRO A 82 -5.76 51.59 -31.76
CA PRO A 82 -6.18 52.98 -31.94
C PRO A 82 -5.55 53.93 -30.90
N SER A 83 -5.18 55.13 -31.37
CA SER A 83 -4.62 56.22 -30.56
C SER A 83 -5.69 57.26 -30.19
N SER A 84 -5.53 57.86 -29.00
CA SER A 84 -6.30 58.98 -28.40
C SER A 84 -7.64 58.60 -27.75
N THR A 85 -7.89 58.88 -26.48
CA THR A 85 -8.09 60.24 -25.94
C THR A 85 -7.96 60.24 -24.41
N ARG A 86 -7.44 61.33 -23.86
CA ARG A 86 -7.32 61.61 -22.41
C ARG A 86 -8.56 62.37 -21.91
N PRO A 87 -9.18 61.92 -20.81
CA PRO A 87 -9.76 62.82 -19.79
C PRO A 87 -9.10 62.51 -18.43
N GLY A 88 -8.65 63.47 -17.63
CA GLY A 88 -9.51 64.37 -16.85
C GLY A 88 -9.58 63.85 -15.42
N SER A 89 -8.93 64.53 -14.47
CA SER A 89 -8.76 64.11 -13.08
C SER A 89 -10.07 64.01 -12.30
N THR A 90 -10.37 62.83 -11.77
CA THR A 90 -11.35 62.63 -10.70
C THR A 90 -10.81 61.65 -9.66
N SER A 91 -11.02 62.00 -8.39
CA SER A 91 -10.61 61.35 -7.14
C SER A 91 -10.46 59.83 -7.18
N THR A 92 -9.30 59.35 -6.74
CA THR A 92 -8.98 57.92 -6.47
C THR A 92 -9.98 57.29 -5.49
N PRO A 93 -10.58 56.14 -5.83
CA PRO A 93 -11.23 55.26 -4.84
C PRO A 93 -10.18 54.71 -3.86
N PRO A 94 -10.56 54.37 -2.61
CA PRO A 94 -9.62 53.74 -1.68
C PRO A 94 -9.14 52.42 -2.27
N ILE A 95 -7.82 52.27 -2.36
CA ILE A 95 -7.13 51.04 -2.74
C ILE A 95 -7.57 49.96 -1.74
N PRO A 96 -8.20 48.85 -2.16
CA PRO A 96 -8.44 47.74 -1.25
C PRO A 96 -7.09 47.25 -0.75
N SER A 97 -6.92 47.31 0.57
CA SER A 97 -5.77 46.81 1.30
C SER A 97 -5.38 45.45 0.76
N SER A 98 -4.18 45.39 0.15
CA SER A 98 -3.41 44.19 -0.17
C SER A 98 -3.95 42.94 0.52
N THR A 99 -4.62 42.09 -0.24
CA THR A 99 -4.81 40.68 0.11
C THR A 99 -3.43 40.09 0.33
N ARG A 100 -2.99 40.06 1.58
CA ARG A 100 -1.89 39.23 2.04
C ARG A 100 -2.13 37.84 1.43
N PRO A 101 -1.17 37.26 0.67
CA PRO A 101 -1.35 35.89 0.21
C PRO A 101 -1.66 35.05 1.44
N THR A 102 -2.81 34.37 1.42
CA THR A 102 -3.16 33.36 2.41
C THR A 102 -1.93 32.46 2.52
N PRO A 103 -1.33 32.27 3.71
CA PRO A 103 -0.20 31.36 3.82
C PRO A 103 -0.69 30.02 3.27
N THR A 104 -0.06 29.53 2.20
CA THR A 104 -0.18 28.13 1.81
C THR A 104 0.01 27.34 3.09
N PRO A 105 -0.90 26.45 3.48
CA PRO A 105 -0.77 25.73 4.74
C PRO A 105 0.53 24.95 4.70
N SER A 106 1.59 25.51 5.29
CA SER A 106 2.89 24.85 5.32
C SER A 106 2.75 23.70 6.30
N GLN A 107 3.06 22.50 5.84
CA GLN A 107 3.10 21.33 6.69
C GLN A 107 4.02 21.60 7.90
N SER A 108 3.66 21.09 9.08
CA SER A 108 4.51 21.21 10.26
C SER A 108 5.88 20.58 10.02
N ALA A 109 6.87 20.91 10.86
CA ALA A 109 8.12 20.18 10.86
C ALA A 109 7.84 18.67 11.11
N PRO A 110 8.53 17.76 10.40
CA PRO A 110 8.36 16.34 10.64
C PRO A 110 8.85 15.98 12.05
N TYR A 111 8.13 15.10 12.75
CA TYR A 111 8.60 14.55 14.02
C TYR A 111 9.62 13.42 13.81
N TRP A 112 9.71 12.89 12.58
CA TRP A 112 10.74 11.97 12.18
C TRP A 112 11.05 12.09 10.68
N GLN A 113 12.33 12.13 10.33
CA GLN A 113 12.83 12.12 8.96
C GLN A 113 14.22 11.46 8.96
N PRO A 114 14.43 10.35 8.22
CA PRO A 114 15.73 9.72 8.10
C PRO A 114 16.66 10.55 7.22
N THR A 115 17.96 10.50 7.52
CA THR A 115 18.99 11.11 6.67
C THR A 115 19.61 10.04 5.78
N PHE A 116 19.37 10.12 4.47
CA PHE A 116 19.90 9.18 3.47
C PHE A 116 21.36 9.50 3.10
N ASN A 117 22.24 9.63 4.08
CA ASN A 117 23.64 9.97 3.83
C ASN A 117 24.46 8.71 3.45
N PRO A 118 25.24 8.70 2.35
CA PRO A 118 26.12 7.59 1.97
C PRO A 118 27.12 7.12 3.03
N SER A 119 27.45 7.95 4.02
CA SER A 119 28.32 7.56 5.14
C SER A 119 27.59 6.74 6.22
N ILE A 120 26.26 6.62 6.15
CA ILE A 120 25.43 5.89 7.10
C ILE A 120 25.07 4.52 6.50
N PRO A 121 25.30 3.41 7.21
CA PRO A 121 24.84 2.10 6.76
C PRO A 121 23.31 2.04 6.66
N ILE A 122 22.77 1.37 5.63
CA ILE A 122 21.32 1.11 5.49
C ILE A 122 20.74 0.51 6.79
N SER A 123 21.49 -0.42 7.40
CA SER A 123 21.12 -1.14 8.62
C SER A 123 20.84 -0.25 9.84
N GLN A 124 21.35 1.00 9.86
CA GLN A 124 21.09 1.94 10.94
C GLN A 124 19.67 2.52 10.89
N LEU A 125 19.06 2.58 9.70
CA LEU A 125 17.72 3.14 9.49
C LEU A 125 16.67 2.07 9.20
N PHE A 126 17.08 0.98 8.56
CA PHE A 126 16.20 -0.10 8.11
C PHE A 126 16.78 -1.47 8.45
N GLN A 127 15.94 -2.41 8.81
CA GLN A 127 16.25 -3.82 8.72
C GLN A 127 16.20 -4.25 7.25
N GLN A 128 17.22 -4.97 6.79
CA GLN A 128 17.27 -5.58 5.45
C GLN A 128 16.76 -7.02 5.55
N GLU A 129 15.61 -7.30 4.97
CA GLU A 129 15.07 -8.65 4.92
C GLU A 129 15.61 -9.39 3.70
N THR A 130 16.05 -10.63 3.89
CA THR A 130 16.76 -11.41 2.86
C THR A 130 16.10 -12.75 2.59
N GLY A 131 16.23 -13.24 1.36
CA GLY A 131 15.77 -14.58 0.97
C GLY A 131 14.93 -14.61 -0.31
N ALA A 132 14.70 -15.83 -0.79
CA ALA A 132 14.06 -16.13 -2.07
C ALA A 132 12.94 -17.18 -1.92
N HIS A 133 12.11 -17.05 -0.90
CA HIS A 133 11.06 -18.03 -0.57
C HIS A 133 9.68 -17.66 -1.13
N GLY A 134 9.63 -16.74 -2.11
CA GLY A 134 8.41 -16.32 -2.79
C GLY A 134 7.56 -15.27 -2.08
N TRP A 135 7.89 -14.94 -0.81
CA TRP A 135 7.30 -13.83 -0.04
C TRP A 135 5.76 -13.81 0.01
N GLY A 136 5.14 -15.00 -0.04
CA GLY A 136 3.68 -15.16 -0.04
C GLY A 136 3.00 -14.95 -1.41
N ASN A 137 3.72 -14.45 -2.41
CA ASN A 137 3.16 -14.01 -3.68
C ASN A 137 3.81 -14.65 -4.92
N ASN A 138 4.57 -15.73 -4.77
CA ASN A 138 5.30 -16.38 -5.88
C ASN A 138 6.32 -15.45 -6.57
N GLU A 139 6.92 -14.54 -5.79
CA GLU A 139 7.98 -13.63 -6.24
C GLU A 139 9.28 -14.40 -6.56
N VAL A 140 10.04 -14.00 -7.58
CA VAL A 140 11.22 -14.77 -8.06
C VAL A 140 12.58 -14.25 -7.60
N GLN A 141 12.64 -13.03 -7.06
CA GLN A 141 13.89 -12.43 -6.62
C GLN A 141 14.41 -13.03 -5.30
N ASN A 142 15.73 -13.05 -5.16
CA ASN A 142 16.36 -13.12 -3.86
C ASN A 142 16.55 -11.70 -3.30
N TYR A 143 15.88 -11.34 -2.21
CA TYR A 143 16.22 -10.11 -1.51
C TYR A 143 17.56 -10.29 -0.80
N THR A 144 18.44 -9.29 -0.92
CA THR A 144 19.79 -9.32 -0.35
C THR A 144 20.07 -8.07 0.48
N ALA A 145 21.11 -8.13 1.30
CA ALA A 145 21.67 -6.97 1.98
C ALA A 145 22.82 -6.30 1.20
N ASP A 146 23.04 -6.70 -0.06
CA ASP A 146 24.15 -6.24 -0.90
C ASP A 146 23.98 -4.75 -1.27
N ALA A 147 25.08 -4.00 -1.24
CA ALA A 147 25.11 -2.59 -1.62
C ALA A 147 24.77 -2.35 -3.10
N HIS A 148 24.83 -3.38 -3.95
CA HIS A 148 24.33 -3.33 -5.33
C HIS A 148 22.80 -3.30 -5.40
N ASN A 149 22.09 -3.85 -4.41
CA ASN A 149 20.64 -3.86 -4.35
C ASN A 149 20.07 -2.73 -3.48
N CYS A 150 20.82 -2.20 -2.52
CA CYS A 150 20.34 -1.08 -1.69
C CYS A 150 21.47 -0.16 -1.23
N PHE A 151 21.35 1.13 -1.50
CA PHE A 151 22.37 2.12 -1.15
C PHE A 151 21.79 3.54 -1.07
N PHE A 152 22.55 4.43 -0.43
CA PHE A 152 22.30 5.87 -0.48
C PHE A 152 23.16 6.53 -1.56
N THR A 153 22.57 7.45 -2.34
CA THR A 153 23.28 8.19 -3.39
C THR A 153 24.01 9.42 -2.82
N PRO A 154 25.02 9.96 -3.53
CA PRO A 154 25.66 11.24 -3.15
C PRO A 154 24.70 12.42 -3.00
N ASN A 155 23.50 12.35 -3.59
CA ASN A 155 22.47 13.37 -3.50
C ASN A 155 21.47 13.11 -2.35
N ASN A 156 21.84 12.26 -1.40
CA ASN A 156 21.04 11.86 -0.25
C ASN A 156 19.68 11.24 -0.62
N GLN A 157 19.67 10.30 -1.56
CA GLN A 157 18.49 9.52 -1.93
C GLN A 157 18.71 8.05 -1.57
N LEU A 158 17.65 7.35 -1.18
CA LEU A 158 17.66 5.90 -1.03
C LEU A 158 17.30 5.24 -2.36
N VAL A 159 18.09 4.26 -2.79
CA VAL A 159 17.83 3.45 -4.00
C VAL A 159 17.70 1.99 -3.59
N LEU A 160 16.58 1.37 -3.98
CA LEU A 160 16.43 -0.08 -4.02
C LEU A 160 16.49 -0.51 -5.48
N ARG A 161 17.46 -1.34 -5.83
CA ARG A 161 17.74 -1.76 -7.20
C ARG A 161 17.44 -3.25 -7.37
N GLY A 162 16.45 -3.52 -8.20
CA GLY A 162 16.26 -4.83 -8.79
C GLY A 162 17.34 -5.08 -9.86
N ILE A 163 18.00 -6.24 -9.84
CA ILE A 163 19.00 -6.64 -10.84
C ILE A 163 18.61 -7.99 -11.43
N VAL A 164 18.55 -8.04 -12.75
CA VAL A 164 18.34 -9.26 -13.54
C VAL A 164 19.55 -9.46 -14.42
N SER A 165 20.19 -10.62 -14.28
CA SER A 165 21.34 -10.99 -15.10
C SER A 165 21.39 -12.50 -15.28
N SER A 166 21.34 -12.98 -16.53
CA SER A 166 21.43 -14.41 -16.83
C SER A 166 20.42 -15.25 -16.03
N ASN A 167 19.15 -14.82 -15.99
CA ASN A 167 18.04 -15.43 -15.23
C ASN A 167 18.19 -15.42 -13.70
N LYS A 168 19.19 -14.73 -13.15
CA LYS A 168 19.30 -14.49 -11.70
C LYS A 168 18.62 -13.17 -11.36
N HIS A 169 17.77 -13.21 -10.35
CA HIS A 169 16.98 -12.08 -9.90
C HIS A 169 17.39 -11.73 -8.47
N THR A 170 17.89 -10.51 -8.26
CA THR A 170 18.20 -9.98 -6.93
C THR A 170 17.54 -8.63 -6.73
N SER A 171 17.21 -8.30 -5.48
CA SER A 171 16.60 -7.02 -5.14
C SER A 171 16.83 -6.70 -3.66
N ALA A 172 16.18 -5.66 -3.15
CA ALA A 172 16.17 -5.31 -1.74
C ALA A 172 14.73 -5.19 -1.19
N ARG A 173 14.59 -5.51 0.10
CA ARG A 173 13.40 -5.30 0.91
C ARG A 173 13.82 -4.73 2.25
N LEU A 174 13.29 -3.56 2.58
CA LEU A 174 13.65 -2.79 3.76
C LEU A 174 12.45 -2.63 4.67
N VAL A 175 12.65 -2.79 5.98
CA VAL A 175 11.66 -2.51 7.01
C VAL A 175 12.21 -1.43 7.94
N SER A 176 11.48 -0.35 8.18
CA SER A 176 11.98 0.74 9.04
C SER A 176 12.19 0.29 10.49
N HIS A 177 13.24 0.80 11.14
CA HIS A 177 13.37 0.67 12.59
C HIS A 177 12.34 1.55 13.31
N GLN A 178 12.15 2.76 12.79
CA GLN A 178 11.15 3.69 13.28
C GLN A 178 9.74 3.16 12.99
N LYS A 179 8.92 3.13 14.04
CA LYS A 179 7.47 2.92 13.95
C LYS A 179 6.77 4.26 13.70
N LEU A 180 5.54 4.24 13.17
CA LEU A 180 4.74 5.47 13.02
C LEU A 180 4.62 6.22 14.36
N GLY A 181 4.50 5.51 15.48
CA GLY A 181 4.69 6.07 16.82
C GLY A 181 3.59 7.03 17.29
N ARG A 182 2.57 7.30 16.47
CA ARG A 182 1.44 8.17 16.80
C ARG A 182 0.12 7.52 16.35
N GLN A 183 -0.93 7.75 17.12
CA GLN A 183 -2.30 7.33 16.75
C GLN A 183 -2.91 8.24 15.69
N ARG A 184 -2.32 9.41 15.50
CA ARG A 184 -2.74 10.40 14.53
C ARG A 184 -1.50 10.99 13.86
N GLY A 185 -1.47 11.05 12.53
CA GLY A 185 -0.31 11.58 11.81
C GLY A 185 -0.43 11.48 10.30
N CYS A 186 0.67 11.83 9.63
CA CYS A 186 0.83 11.69 8.20
C CYS A 186 2.23 11.17 7.86
N LEU A 187 2.30 10.13 7.04
CA LEU A 187 3.51 9.60 6.43
C LEU A 187 3.54 10.10 4.98
N SER A 188 4.66 10.67 4.54
CA SER A 188 4.84 11.09 3.15
C SER A 188 6.20 10.66 2.62
N ALA A 189 6.25 10.31 1.34
CA ALA A 189 7.47 10.02 0.62
C ALA A 189 7.40 10.54 -0.82
N THR A 190 8.55 10.89 -1.39
CA THR A 190 8.68 11.19 -2.82
C THR A 190 9.43 10.06 -3.52
N LEU A 191 8.77 9.48 -4.51
CA LEU A 191 9.14 8.22 -5.13
C LEU A 191 9.40 8.40 -6.64
N LYS A 192 10.43 7.73 -7.17
CA LYS A 192 10.59 7.47 -8.60
C LYS A 192 10.60 5.97 -8.82
N ALA A 193 9.51 5.44 -9.35
CA ALA A 193 9.31 4.01 -9.51
C ALA A 193 9.89 3.50 -10.85
N PRO A 194 10.45 2.27 -10.88
CA PRO A 194 10.74 1.59 -12.13
C PRO A 194 9.41 1.14 -12.79
N CYS A 195 9.32 1.26 -14.12
CA CYS A 195 8.15 0.84 -14.89
C CYS A 195 8.58 -0.16 -15.96
N ALA A 196 8.34 -1.45 -15.72
CA ALA A 196 8.67 -2.51 -16.68
C ALA A 196 7.82 -3.76 -16.44
N ALA A 197 7.69 -4.60 -17.47
CA ALA A 197 7.04 -5.90 -17.36
C ALA A 197 7.70 -6.75 -16.25
N GLY A 198 6.89 -7.42 -15.43
CA GLY A 198 7.36 -8.28 -14.34
C GLY A 198 8.04 -7.56 -13.17
N ILE A 199 8.09 -6.23 -13.13
CA ILE A 199 8.61 -5.45 -12.00
C ILE A 199 7.44 -4.96 -11.14
N TRP A 200 7.58 -5.08 -9.81
CA TRP A 200 6.57 -4.69 -8.81
C TRP A 200 7.22 -3.89 -7.65
N PRO A 201 7.41 -2.56 -7.79
CA PRO A 201 7.80 -1.68 -6.70
C PRO A 201 6.65 -1.46 -5.71
N ALA A 202 6.97 -1.48 -4.41
CA ALA A 202 5.98 -1.24 -3.35
C ALA A 202 6.54 -0.35 -2.22
N PHE A 203 5.72 0.59 -1.77
CA PHE A 203 5.91 1.42 -0.56
C PHE A 203 4.64 1.33 0.30
N TRP A 204 4.77 0.67 1.44
CA TRP A 204 3.63 0.12 2.17
C TRP A 204 3.96 -0.05 3.65
N LEU A 205 3.00 -0.58 4.43
CA LEU A 205 3.09 -0.69 5.88
C LEU A 205 2.61 -2.05 6.38
N LEU A 206 3.32 -2.56 7.38
CA LEU A 206 2.85 -3.65 8.24
C LEU A 206 3.00 -3.29 9.73
N PRO A 207 2.20 -3.91 10.61
CA PRO A 207 2.47 -3.96 12.04
C PRO A 207 3.90 -4.40 12.36
N ALA A 208 4.48 -3.91 13.47
CA ALA A 208 5.73 -4.48 13.97
C ALA A 208 5.54 -5.94 14.38
N ALA A 209 6.52 -6.80 14.07
CA ALA A 209 6.48 -8.20 14.46
C ALA A 209 6.51 -8.40 15.99
N PRO A 210 5.86 -9.46 16.52
CA PRO A 210 5.02 -10.42 15.79
C PRO A 210 3.62 -9.87 15.48
N PHE A 211 3.08 -10.25 14.32
CA PHE A 211 1.71 -9.96 13.91
C PHE A 211 1.11 -11.13 13.12
N ALA A 212 -0.21 -11.17 12.99
CA ALA A 212 -0.94 -12.18 12.23
C ALA A 212 -1.56 -11.55 10.97
N TRP A 213 -1.05 -11.90 9.79
CA TRP A 213 -1.61 -11.46 8.52
C TRP A 213 -2.79 -12.35 8.07
N PRO A 214 -3.86 -11.79 7.45
CA PRO A 214 -4.12 -10.37 7.26
C PRO A 214 -4.76 -9.68 8.47
N ASN A 215 -5.10 -10.43 9.53
CA ASN A 215 -5.90 -9.91 10.67
C ASN A 215 -5.40 -8.58 11.25
N ASP A 216 -4.10 -8.48 11.54
CA ASP A 216 -3.50 -7.28 12.13
C ASP A 216 -3.36 -6.10 11.14
N GLY A 217 -3.56 -6.36 9.84
CA GLY A 217 -3.65 -5.36 8.78
C GLY A 217 -2.41 -5.22 7.88
N GLU A 218 -2.65 -4.66 6.69
CA GLU A 218 -1.64 -4.22 5.71
C GLU A 218 -2.17 -2.98 4.99
N ILE A 219 -1.30 -1.98 4.76
CA ILE A 219 -1.65 -0.72 4.09
C ILE A 219 -0.64 -0.44 2.98
N ASP A 220 -1.12 -0.47 1.76
CA ASP A 220 -0.32 -0.24 0.56
C ASP A 220 -0.57 1.17 0.08
N ILE A 221 0.46 2.00 0.19
CA ILE A 221 0.37 3.42 -0.17
C ILE A 221 0.70 3.58 -1.65
N PHE A 222 1.73 2.86 -2.10
CA PHE A 222 2.11 2.78 -3.48
C PHE A 222 2.45 1.36 -3.89
N GLU A 223 1.77 0.86 -4.91
CA GLU A 223 2.14 -0.34 -5.66
C GLU A 223 1.91 -0.08 -7.14
N SER A 224 2.82 -0.57 -7.97
CA SER A 224 2.61 -0.66 -9.42
C SER A 224 3.24 -1.95 -9.89
N TRP A 225 2.73 -2.52 -10.97
CA TRP A 225 3.34 -3.70 -11.55
C TRP A 225 3.29 -3.68 -13.07
N ASN A 226 4.15 -4.48 -13.68
CA ASN A 226 4.18 -4.67 -15.13
C ASN A 226 4.35 -3.39 -15.96
N GLY A 227 4.77 -2.29 -15.34
CA GLY A 227 4.83 -0.99 -16.00
C GLY A 227 3.47 -0.49 -16.48
N ASP A 228 2.39 -0.89 -15.83
CA ASP A 228 1.02 -0.48 -16.18
C ASP A 228 0.75 1.03 -15.97
N CYS A 229 1.67 1.73 -15.29
CA CYS A 229 1.57 3.14 -14.96
C CYS A 229 0.33 3.45 -14.11
N VAL A 230 -0.05 2.51 -13.26
CA VAL A 230 -1.15 2.66 -12.29
C VAL A 230 -0.57 2.51 -10.89
N ASN A 231 -1.00 3.39 -9.99
CA ASN A 231 -0.83 3.19 -8.56
C ASN A 231 -2.01 2.42 -8.00
N HIS A 232 -1.74 1.31 -7.34
CA HIS A 232 -2.71 0.48 -6.63
C HIS A 232 -2.56 0.78 -5.13
N SER A 233 -3.51 1.52 -4.58
CA SER A 233 -3.59 1.75 -3.13
C SER A 233 -4.50 0.69 -2.52
N CYS A 234 -4.01 -0.01 -1.50
CA CYS A 234 -4.70 -1.14 -0.91
C CYS A 234 -4.78 -1.06 0.62
N LEU A 235 -5.82 -1.68 1.17
CA LEU A 235 -5.96 -1.95 2.59
C LEU A 235 -6.44 -3.41 2.74
N HIS A 236 -5.70 -4.20 3.49
CA HIS A 236 -6.05 -5.59 3.81
C HIS A 236 -6.25 -5.74 5.32
N TRP A 237 -7.30 -6.46 5.71
CA TRP A 237 -7.51 -6.92 7.09
C TRP A 237 -8.38 -8.18 7.12
N GLY A 238 -8.47 -8.86 8.27
CA GLY A 238 -9.29 -10.08 8.40
C GLY A 238 -8.78 -11.25 7.55
N HIS A 239 -9.65 -11.97 6.84
CA HIS A 239 -9.28 -13.12 6.00
C HIS A 239 -9.63 -12.86 4.52
N TYR A 240 -8.76 -13.23 3.59
CA TYR A 240 -9.12 -13.25 2.17
C TYR A 240 -9.74 -14.61 1.80
N ASN A 241 -10.98 -14.85 2.26
CA ASN A 241 -11.77 -16.03 1.90
C ASN A 241 -13.15 -15.62 1.35
N GLY A 242 -13.93 -16.58 0.85
CA GLY A 242 -15.23 -16.28 0.23
C GLY A 242 -16.24 -15.58 1.14
N GLU A 243 -16.08 -15.66 2.47
CA GLU A 243 -16.95 -15.01 3.45
C GLU A 243 -16.48 -13.58 3.81
N ASP A 244 -15.17 -13.30 3.69
CA ASP A 244 -14.51 -12.06 4.12
C ASP A 244 -13.92 -11.21 2.96
N TRP A 245 -14.32 -11.48 1.71
CA TRP A 245 -13.83 -10.78 0.50
C TRP A 245 -13.89 -9.24 0.58
N ASN A 246 -14.82 -8.69 1.37
CA ASN A 246 -15.02 -7.25 1.56
C ASN A 246 -13.97 -6.57 2.48
N LYS A 247 -13.03 -7.34 3.05
CA LYS A 247 -11.92 -6.88 3.91
C LYS A 247 -10.62 -6.64 3.14
N HIS A 248 -10.75 -6.52 1.82
CA HIS A 248 -9.73 -6.03 0.91
C HIS A 248 -10.32 -4.81 0.19
N ARG A 249 -9.64 -3.66 0.30
CA ARG A 249 -10.06 -2.41 -0.35
C ARG A 249 -8.97 -1.93 -1.27
N VAL A 250 -9.31 -1.67 -2.52
CA VAL A 250 -8.37 -1.20 -3.54
C VAL A 250 -8.90 0.02 -4.27
N TRP A 251 -7.98 0.91 -4.62
CA TRP A 251 -8.24 1.97 -5.56
C TRP A 251 -7.07 2.13 -6.53
N GLU A 252 -7.40 2.14 -7.82
CA GLU A 252 -6.44 2.33 -8.91
C GLU A 252 -6.41 3.80 -9.33
N THR A 253 -5.21 4.38 -9.36
CA THR A 253 -4.99 5.75 -9.84
C THR A 253 -3.97 5.75 -10.98
N PRO A 254 -4.37 6.08 -12.21
CA PRO A 254 -3.43 6.20 -13.33
C PRO A 254 -2.40 7.31 -13.09
N ILE A 255 -1.14 7.03 -13.43
CA ILE A 255 -0.01 7.95 -13.44
C ILE A 255 0.68 7.82 -14.79
N PHE A 256 0.08 8.39 -15.83
CA PHE A 256 0.49 8.17 -17.22
C PHE A 256 1.97 8.49 -17.52
N ASP A 257 2.58 9.38 -16.74
CA ASP A 257 3.97 9.81 -16.86
C ASP A 257 4.90 9.22 -15.76
N MET A 258 4.46 8.18 -15.04
CA MET A 258 5.22 7.50 -13.97
C MET A 258 6.69 7.21 -14.34
N PRO A 259 7.04 6.72 -15.55
CA PRO A 259 8.44 6.42 -15.89
C PRO A 259 9.34 7.67 -15.93
N HIS A 260 8.76 8.87 -16.06
CA HIS A 260 9.48 10.10 -16.37
C HIS A 260 9.48 11.12 -15.24
N ARG A 261 8.82 10.84 -14.11
CA ARG A 261 8.75 11.79 -13.01
C ARG A 261 8.82 11.16 -11.63
N GLU A 262 8.99 12.04 -10.64
CA GLU A 262 8.76 11.72 -9.24
C GLU A 262 7.28 11.91 -8.89
N VAL A 263 6.80 11.12 -7.95
CA VAL A 263 5.44 11.13 -7.43
C VAL A 263 5.51 11.25 -5.92
N ARG A 264 4.75 12.19 -5.35
CA ARG A 264 4.63 12.30 -3.89
C ARG A 264 3.45 11.46 -3.42
N VAL A 265 3.72 10.49 -2.55
CA VAL A 265 2.68 9.69 -1.90
C VAL A 265 2.55 10.09 -0.44
N ALA A 266 1.36 9.95 0.12
CA ALA A 266 1.16 10.08 1.55
C ALA A 266 -0.01 9.23 2.07
N LEU A 267 0.06 8.87 3.34
CA LEU A 267 -1.03 8.32 4.12
C LEU A 267 -1.25 9.22 5.33
N ALA A 268 -2.47 9.69 5.54
CA ALA A 268 -2.88 10.32 6.78
C ALA A 268 -3.84 9.42 7.54
N TRP A 269 -3.66 9.38 8.86
CA TRP A 269 -4.51 8.57 9.73
C TRP A 269 -4.93 9.34 10.98
N ALA A 270 -6.13 9.05 11.44
CA ALA A 270 -6.63 9.45 12.74
C ALA A 270 -7.36 8.24 13.36
N GLN A 271 -6.69 7.59 14.30
CA GLN A 271 -7.22 6.43 15.04
C GLN A 271 -7.86 6.90 16.35
N ASP A 272 -8.98 6.29 16.72
CA ASP A 272 -9.72 6.67 17.93
C ASP A 272 -8.94 6.23 19.20
N GLU A 273 -8.78 7.16 20.16
CA GLU A 273 -8.07 6.92 21.43
C GLU A 273 -8.84 6.01 22.40
N ASP A 274 -10.18 6.08 22.39
CA ASP A 274 -11.05 5.51 23.44
C ASP A 274 -11.55 4.09 23.17
N ARG A 275 -11.14 3.46 22.05
CA ARG A 275 -11.66 2.14 21.61
C ARG A 275 -10.58 1.08 21.45
N ASP A 276 -9.55 1.12 22.29
CA ASP A 276 -8.40 0.22 22.21
C ASP A 276 -7.67 0.21 20.84
N GLY A 277 -7.87 1.25 20.02
CA GLY A 277 -7.37 1.33 18.64
C GLY A 277 -8.36 0.86 17.57
N ALA A 278 -9.58 0.47 17.92
CA ALA A 278 -10.64 0.16 16.97
C ALA A 278 -11.31 1.44 16.45
N GLY A 279 -11.46 1.53 15.13
CA GLY A 279 -12.06 2.70 14.48
C GLY A 279 -11.07 3.81 14.16
N GLY A 280 -11.53 4.75 13.35
CA GLY A 280 -10.73 5.86 12.84
C GLY A 280 -10.78 5.93 11.32
N LYS A 281 -9.91 6.76 10.76
CA LYS A 281 -9.95 7.19 9.37
C LYS A 281 -8.58 7.09 8.72
N LEU A 282 -8.54 6.62 7.49
CA LEU A 282 -7.38 6.60 6.61
C LEU A 282 -7.69 7.38 5.34
N VAL A 283 -6.73 8.17 4.87
CA VAL A 283 -6.76 8.82 3.55
C VAL A 283 -5.42 8.67 2.87
N TRP A 284 -5.43 8.16 1.65
CA TRP A 284 -4.27 8.06 0.77
C TRP A 284 -4.23 9.27 -0.15
N TYR A 285 -3.02 9.77 -0.39
CA TYR A 285 -2.78 10.91 -1.26
C TYR A 285 -1.74 10.59 -2.32
N LEU A 286 -1.99 11.13 -3.51
CA LEU A 286 -1.09 11.12 -4.64
C LEU A 286 -0.90 12.56 -5.12
N ASP A 287 0.33 13.07 -5.08
CA ASP A 287 0.67 14.47 -5.36
C ASP A 287 -0.20 15.49 -4.62
N GLY A 288 -0.53 15.17 -3.36
CA GLY A 288 -1.37 15.99 -2.50
C GLY A 288 -2.88 15.87 -2.76
N MET A 289 -3.30 15.10 -3.77
CA MET A 289 -4.70 14.82 -4.04
C MET A 289 -5.13 13.57 -3.28
N ALA A 290 -6.23 13.64 -2.52
CA ALA A 290 -6.80 12.45 -1.89
C ALA A 290 -7.38 11.50 -2.95
N VAL A 291 -6.91 10.26 -2.98
CA VAL A 291 -7.26 9.27 -4.02
C VAL A 291 -8.13 8.13 -3.49
N MET A 292 -7.95 7.76 -2.23
CA MET A 292 -8.68 6.69 -1.56
C MET A 292 -8.89 7.05 -0.09
N LYS A 293 -10.01 6.60 0.47
CA LYS A 293 -10.24 6.55 1.91
C LYS A 293 -10.68 5.16 2.35
N ALA A 294 -10.50 4.89 3.63
CA ALA A 294 -11.09 3.74 4.30
C ALA A 294 -11.25 4.02 5.80
N PRO A 295 -12.24 3.42 6.48
CA PRO A 295 -12.22 3.37 7.93
C PRO A 295 -11.07 2.48 8.42
N ILE A 296 -10.55 2.76 9.61
CA ILE A 296 -9.69 1.80 10.33
C ILE A 296 -10.62 0.74 10.94
N SER A 297 -10.53 -0.49 10.43
CA SER A 297 -11.44 -1.56 10.81
C SER A 297 -11.11 -2.18 12.15
N GLU A 298 -12.12 -2.74 12.80
CA GLU A 298 -11.95 -3.53 14.02
C GLU A 298 -11.05 -4.74 13.76
N GLY A 299 -10.13 -5.01 14.69
CA GLY A 299 -9.14 -6.09 14.58
C GLY A 299 -7.77 -5.65 14.05
N MET A 300 -7.69 -4.52 13.34
CA MET A 300 -6.40 -3.98 12.90
C MET A 300 -5.53 -3.59 14.09
N ARG A 301 -4.21 -3.80 13.97
CA ARG A 301 -3.23 -3.34 14.96
C ARG A 301 -3.26 -1.81 15.04
N ARG A 302 -3.04 -1.25 16.23
CA ARG A 302 -2.82 0.20 16.44
C ARG A 302 -1.74 0.75 15.50
N LEU A 303 -2.07 1.77 14.71
CA LEU A 303 -1.18 2.32 13.66
C LEU A 303 0.13 2.86 14.22
N SER A 304 0.15 3.33 15.47
CA SER A 304 1.38 3.74 16.15
C SER A 304 2.46 2.66 16.19
N ASP A 305 2.08 1.38 16.04
CA ASP A 305 3.00 0.24 16.07
C ASP A 305 3.48 -0.21 14.68
N TRP A 306 3.03 0.43 13.60
CA TRP A 306 3.32 0.01 12.24
C TRP A 306 4.66 0.56 11.75
N LYS A 307 5.25 -0.14 10.78
CA LYS A 307 6.55 0.16 10.17
C LYS A 307 6.41 0.27 8.65
N VAL A 308 7.27 1.09 8.06
CA VAL A 308 7.39 1.28 6.61
C VAL A 308 8.13 0.12 6.00
N ILE A 309 7.61 -0.40 4.89
CA ILE A 309 8.27 -1.38 4.04
C ILE A 309 8.48 -0.78 2.65
N ILE A 310 9.67 -1.02 2.09
CA ILE A 310 10.05 -0.57 0.75
C ILE A 310 10.72 -1.75 0.04
N ASN A 311 10.24 -2.11 -1.15
CA ASN A 311 10.86 -3.19 -1.94
C ASN A 311 10.62 -3.02 -3.43
N VAL A 312 11.39 -3.79 -4.21
CA VAL A 312 11.14 -4.04 -5.64
C VAL A 312 11.02 -5.54 -5.84
N ALA A 313 9.80 -6.06 -5.90
CA ALA A 313 9.53 -7.44 -6.25
C ALA A 313 9.66 -7.68 -7.75
N MET A 314 9.87 -8.93 -8.14
CA MET A 314 9.92 -9.38 -9.53
C MET A 314 9.02 -10.61 -9.71
N GLY A 315 8.20 -10.59 -10.75
CA GLY A 315 7.18 -11.60 -10.97
C GLY A 315 6.09 -11.57 -9.90
N GLY A 316 5.69 -12.74 -9.43
CA GLY A 316 4.59 -12.89 -8.51
C GLY A 316 3.20 -12.91 -9.15
N ASN A 317 2.20 -13.17 -8.31
CA ASN A 317 0.81 -13.39 -8.73
C ASN A 317 0.25 -12.21 -9.53
N VAL A 318 0.47 -10.98 -9.06
CA VAL A 318 0.04 -9.74 -9.73
C VAL A 318 0.73 -9.53 -11.07
N CYS A 319 1.92 -10.10 -11.26
CA CYS A 319 2.61 -10.03 -12.54
C CYS A 319 2.06 -11.00 -13.59
N GLY A 320 1.24 -11.98 -13.20
CA GLY A 320 0.60 -12.93 -14.11
C GLY A 320 1.60 -13.77 -14.91
N GLY A 321 2.70 -14.16 -14.28
CA GLY A 321 3.78 -14.94 -14.92
C GLY A 321 4.76 -14.12 -15.79
N ARG A 322 4.58 -12.80 -15.90
CA ARG A 322 5.56 -11.93 -16.55
C ARG A 322 6.80 -11.77 -15.68
N LEU A 323 7.96 -11.85 -16.30
CA LEU A 323 9.26 -11.61 -15.67
C LEU A 323 9.99 -10.45 -16.36
N PRO A 324 10.81 -9.69 -15.61
CA PRO A 324 11.64 -8.65 -16.18
C PRO A 324 12.72 -9.19 -17.10
N VAL A 325 13.14 -8.39 -18.08
CA VAL A 325 14.32 -8.68 -18.90
C VAL A 325 15.62 -8.35 -18.13
N ASP A 326 16.76 -8.85 -18.61
CA ASP A 326 18.08 -8.51 -18.07
C ASP A 326 18.27 -6.99 -17.99
N GLY A 327 18.71 -6.50 -16.83
CA GLY A 327 18.82 -5.06 -16.56
C GLY A 327 18.76 -4.70 -15.09
N THR A 328 18.68 -3.39 -14.83
CA THR A 328 18.55 -2.81 -13.49
C THR A 328 17.31 -1.94 -13.38
N TYR A 329 16.59 -2.06 -12.26
CA TYR A 329 15.31 -1.42 -12.02
C TYR A 329 15.36 -0.67 -10.69
N ASP A 330 15.59 0.64 -10.76
CA ASP A 330 15.80 1.47 -9.58
C ASP A 330 14.49 2.05 -9.08
N PHE A 331 14.16 1.74 -7.82
CA PHE A 331 13.15 2.44 -7.05
C PHE A 331 13.83 3.44 -6.13
N VAL A 332 13.63 4.72 -6.42
CA VAL A 332 14.30 5.82 -5.73
C VAL A 332 13.33 6.48 -4.75
N VAL A 333 13.74 6.62 -3.51
CA VAL A 333 13.06 7.39 -2.47
C VAL A 333 13.88 8.65 -2.21
N ARG A 334 13.38 9.79 -2.67
CA ARG A 334 14.05 11.09 -2.53
C ARG A 334 13.88 11.64 -1.11
N ASP A 335 12.68 11.53 -0.57
CA ASP A 335 12.37 11.88 0.81
C ASP A 335 11.36 10.91 1.41
N LEU A 336 11.40 10.82 2.74
CA LEU A 336 10.52 10.04 3.60
C LEU A 336 10.38 10.81 4.91
N ALA A 337 9.18 11.06 5.39
CA ALA A 337 9.01 11.80 6.64
C ALA A 337 7.65 11.53 7.29
N PHE A 338 7.63 11.63 8.62
CA PHE A 338 6.43 11.54 9.43
C PHE A 338 6.08 12.90 10.06
N TYR A 339 4.81 13.28 9.98
CA TYR A 339 4.28 14.57 10.35
C TYR A 339 3.10 14.44 11.32
N ASP A 340 2.94 15.44 12.18
CA ASP A 340 1.80 15.51 13.10
C ASP A 340 0.45 15.73 12.40
N ALA A 341 0.47 16.26 11.18
CA ALA A 341 -0.73 16.48 10.38
C ALA A 341 -0.40 16.40 8.87
N PRO A 342 -1.39 16.04 8.03
CA PRO A 342 -1.25 16.17 6.58
C PRO A 342 -1.18 17.64 6.16
N VAL A 343 -0.80 17.87 4.90
CA VAL A 343 -0.91 19.19 4.26
C VAL A 343 -2.38 19.65 4.35
N GLY A 344 -2.61 20.91 4.73
CA GLY A 344 -3.96 21.42 4.97
C GLY A 344 -4.54 21.11 6.35
N GLY A 345 -3.79 20.39 7.21
CA GLY A 345 -4.17 20.13 8.60
C GLY A 345 -5.36 19.20 8.75
N TRP A 346 -5.91 19.15 9.95
CA TRP A 346 -6.94 18.19 10.32
C TRP A 346 -8.34 18.53 9.79
N ASP A 347 -8.65 19.81 9.62
CA ASP A 347 -9.88 20.21 8.93
C ASP A 347 -9.84 19.82 7.45
N GLY A 348 -8.65 19.92 6.82
CA GLY A 348 -8.40 19.43 5.47
C GLY A 348 -8.60 17.92 5.37
N PHE A 349 -7.97 17.17 6.28
CA PHE A 349 -8.14 15.72 6.38
C PHE A 349 -9.61 15.31 6.52
N GLU A 350 -10.38 15.97 7.39
CA GLU A 350 -11.79 15.64 7.60
C GLU A 350 -12.63 15.90 6.34
N ARG A 351 -12.40 17.03 5.67
CA ARG A 351 -13.03 17.32 4.39
C ARG A 351 -12.66 16.28 3.34
N ASP A 352 -11.39 15.92 3.24
CA ASP A 352 -10.91 14.96 2.26
C ASP A 352 -11.49 13.57 2.55
N PHE A 353 -11.56 13.15 3.82
CA PHE A 353 -12.23 11.91 4.21
C PHE A 353 -13.73 11.93 3.86
N LEU A 354 -14.44 13.05 3.99
CA LEU A 354 -15.85 13.10 3.59
C LEU A 354 -16.03 12.98 2.07
N ASN A 355 -15.17 13.60 1.28
CA ASN A 355 -15.36 13.77 -0.16
C ASN A 355 -14.60 12.75 -1.04
N THR A 356 -13.60 12.05 -0.50
CA THR A 356 -12.82 11.06 -1.24
C THR A 356 -13.60 9.76 -1.40
N ARG A 357 -13.28 9.01 -2.45
CA ARG A 357 -13.90 7.71 -2.74
C ARG A 357 -13.39 6.66 -1.77
N GLU A 358 -14.30 5.84 -1.28
CA GLU A 358 -13.94 4.66 -0.50
C GLU A 358 -13.35 3.59 -1.43
N GLY A 359 -12.34 2.87 -0.95
CA GLY A 359 -11.75 1.76 -1.69
C GLY A 359 -12.80 0.72 -2.12
N LYS A 360 -12.66 0.21 -3.32
CA LYS A 360 -13.53 -0.84 -3.86
C LYS A 360 -13.16 -2.17 -3.23
N THR A 361 -14.16 -2.98 -2.93
CA THR A 361 -13.97 -4.40 -2.64
C THR A 361 -13.61 -5.13 -3.94
N MET A 362 -12.56 -5.95 -3.94
CA MET A 362 -12.15 -6.77 -5.09
C MET A 362 -12.47 -8.23 -4.90
#